data_AF-A0LE44-F1
#
_entry.id   AF-A0LE44-F1
#
_cell.length_a   1.000
_cell.length_b   1.000
_cell.length_c   1.000
_cell.angle_alpha   90.00
_cell.angle_beta   90.00
_cell.angle_gamma   90.00
#
_symmetry.space_group_name_H-M   'P 1'
#
loop_
_entity.id
_entity.type
_entity.pdbx_description
1 polymer ?
#
loop_
_entity_poly.entity_id
_entity_poly.type
_entity_poly.pdbx_seq_one_letter_code
_entity_poly.pdbx_strand_id
1 'polypeptide(L)'
;MIFQLRRWMPDWDLLIVADSGYAVLKLLSALTGLKRPVHCITQLRLDAALYEPAAPKKIGKVGSTPTKVRRLLTLQANLEDDSIHWQQVHHGCWYGRTDCTVEVCTSTAV
;
A
#
# COMPACT_ATOMS: atom_id res chain seq x y z
N MET A 1 2.57 14.29 -10.76
CA MET A 1 3.85 14.89 -10.32
C MET A 1 4.88 13.85 -9.85
N ILE A 2 4.49 12.75 -9.18
CA ILE A 2 5.41 11.74 -8.62
C ILE A 2 6.42 11.18 -9.63
N PHE A 3 5.97 10.84 -10.85
CA PHE A 3 6.88 10.36 -11.90
C PHE A 3 7.91 11.41 -12.34
N GLN A 4 7.59 12.70 -12.23
CA GLN A 4 8.54 13.77 -12.52
C GLN A 4 9.62 13.85 -11.44
N LEU A 5 9.24 13.75 -10.17
CA LEU A 5 10.19 13.67 -9.06
C LEU A 5 11.12 12.45 -9.22
N ARG A 6 10.56 11.28 -9.59
CA ARG A 6 11.36 10.09 -9.88
C ARG A 6 12.38 10.35 -10.99
N ARG A 7 12.00 11.07 -12.05
CA ARG A 7 12.87 11.43 -13.17
C ARG A 7 13.97 12.42 -12.78
N TRP A 8 13.66 13.37 -11.90
CA TRP A 8 14.63 14.38 -11.45
C TRP A 8 15.64 13.84 -10.43
N MET A 9 15.25 12.87 -9.62
CA MET A 9 16.12 12.28 -8.60
C MET A 9 16.31 10.78 -8.85
N PRO A 10 16.76 10.32 -10.03
CA PRO A 10 16.63 8.93 -10.46
C PRO A 10 17.23 7.89 -9.49
N ASP A 11 18.30 8.25 -8.78
CA ASP A 11 19.05 7.33 -7.92
C ASP A 11 18.63 7.33 -6.44
N TRP A 12 17.68 8.18 -6.07
CA TRP A 12 17.24 8.33 -4.67
C TRP A 12 16.14 7.32 -4.32
N ASP A 13 16.15 6.83 -3.08
CA ASP A 13 15.00 6.12 -2.55
C ASP A 13 13.94 7.15 -2.13
N LEU A 14 12.75 7.04 -2.71
CA LEU A 14 11.68 8.01 -2.49
C LEU A 14 10.57 7.39 -1.62
N LEU A 15 10.34 8.03 -0.48
CA LEU A 15 9.17 7.84 0.36
C LEU A 15 8.27 9.08 0.27
N ILE A 16 7.01 8.88 -0.07
CA ILE A 16 6.03 9.95 -0.21
C ILE A 16 4.94 9.72 0.84
N VAL A 17 4.65 10.76 1.63
CA VAL A 17 3.47 10.79 2.49
C VAL A 17 2.46 11.72 1.84
N ALA A 18 1.27 11.21 1.55
CA ALA A 18 0.24 11.92 0.80
C ALA A 18 -1.14 11.77 1.44
N ASP A 19 -2.03 12.72 1.17
CA ASP A 19 -3.43 12.64 1.58
C ASP A 19 -4.19 11.51 0.86
N SER A 20 -5.47 11.34 1.21
CA SER A 20 -6.35 10.32 0.64
C SER A 20 -6.65 10.50 -0.86
N GLY A 21 -6.39 11.67 -1.45
CA GLY A 21 -6.48 11.89 -2.89
C GLY A 21 -5.50 11.04 -3.70
N TYR A 22 -4.44 10.55 -3.04
CA TYR A 22 -3.45 9.64 -3.62
C TYR A 22 -3.74 8.16 -3.34
N ALA A 23 -4.83 7.82 -2.64
CA ALA A 23 -5.26 6.46 -2.35
C ALA A 23 -5.88 5.77 -3.57
N VAL A 24 -5.14 5.73 -4.67
CA VAL A 24 -5.53 5.16 -5.96
C VAL A 24 -4.68 3.93 -6.22
N LEU A 25 -5.24 2.72 -6.08
CA LEU A 25 -4.49 1.46 -6.20
C LEU A 25 -3.70 1.35 -7.52
N LYS A 26 -4.27 1.82 -8.63
CA LYS A 26 -3.57 1.85 -9.92
C LYS A 26 -2.33 2.75 -9.91
N LEU A 27 -2.39 3.90 -9.23
CA LEU A 27 -1.24 4.77 -9.04
C LEU A 27 -0.20 4.08 -8.16
N LEU A 28 -0.60 3.57 -6.99
CA LEU A 28 0.29 2.92 -6.03
C LEU A 28 1.01 1.71 -6.66
N SER A 29 0.28 0.87 -7.40
CA SER A 29 0.84 -0.24 -8.17
C SER A 29 1.86 0.23 -9.22
N ALA A 30 1.55 1.29 -9.96
CA ALA A 30 2.47 1.84 -10.95
C ALA A 30 3.76 2.40 -10.31
N LEU A 31 3.69 2.98 -9.10
CA LEU A 31 4.86 3.45 -8.36
C LEU A 31 5.77 2.30 -7.91
N THR A 32 5.19 1.18 -7.48
CA THR A 32 5.95 -0.02 -7.10
C THR A 32 6.59 -0.73 -8.30
N GLY A 33 6.00 -0.60 -9.50
CA GLY A 33 6.50 -1.23 -10.72
C GLY A 33 7.65 -0.49 -11.41
N LEU A 34 8.08 0.65 -10.89
CA LEU A 34 9.23 1.40 -11.43
C LEU A 34 10.55 0.66 -11.18
N LYS A 35 11.54 0.86 -12.06
CA LYS A 35 12.89 0.27 -11.92
C LYS A 35 13.50 0.52 -10.54
N ARG A 36 13.31 1.73 -10.01
CA ARG A 36 13.50 2.07 -8.60
C ARG A 36 12.13 2.46 -8.04
N PRO A 37 11.50 1.59 -7.23
CA PRO A 37 10.19 1.83 -6.66
C PRO A 37 10.10 3.17 -5.93
N VAL A 38 8.89 3.74 -5.92
CA VAL A 38 8.54 4.85 -5.03
C VAL A 38 7.55 4.33 -3.99
N HIS A 39 7.88 4.48 -2.72
CA HIS A 39 7.01 4.05 -1.62
C HIS A 39 6.07 5.20 -1.26
N CYS A 40 4.76 4.93 -1.21
CA CYS A 40 3.75 5.93 -0.90
C CYS A 40 2.94 5.48 0.31
N ILE A 41 2.85 6.34 1.32
CA ILE A 41 2.00 6.19 2.49
C ILE A 41 0.85 7.17 2.31
N THR A 42 -0.37 6.65 2.24
CA THR A 42 -1.59 7.43 2.02
C THR A 42 -2.74 6.85 2.84
N GLN A 43 -3.68 7.71 3.20
CA GLN A 43 -4.87 7.31 3.96
C GLN A 43 -5.87 6.61 3.03
N LEU A 44 -6.06 5.31 3.22
CA LEU A 44 -7.07 4.52 2.50
C LEU A 44 -8.37 4.43 3.33
N ARG A 45 -9.51 4.41 2.65
CA ARG A 45 -10.81 4.22 3.31
C ARG A 45 -10.92 2.83 3.92
N LEU A 46 -11.56 2.74 5.09
CA LEU A 46 -11.72 1.46 5.79
C LEU A 46 -12.61 0.45 5.05
N ASP A 47 -13.52 0.94 4.20
CA ASP A 47 -14.45 0.15 3.39
C ASP A 47 -13.92 -0.18 1.98
N ALA A 48 -12.64 0.10 1.70
CA ALA A 48 -12.05 -0.12 0.38
C ALA A 48 -12.21 -1.59 -0.07
N ALA A 49 -12.62 -1.76 -1.33
CA ALA A 49 -12.71 -3.08 -1.95
C ALA A 49 -11.31 -3.53 -2.41
N LEU A 50 -10.64 -4.28 -1.56
CA LEU A 50 -9.31 -4.85 -1.81
C LEU A 50 -9.41 -6.28 -2.31
N TYR A 51 -8.51 -6.66 -3.22
CA TYR A 51 -8.43 -8.01 -3.76
C TYR A 51 -7.04 -8.61 -3.61
N GLU A 52 -6.97 -9.94 -3.63
CA GLU A 52 -5.69 -10.64 -3.71
C GLU A 52 -4.98 -10.36 -5.03
N PRO A 53 -3.65 -10.19 -5.02
CA PRO A 53 -2.86 -10.14 -6.23
C PRO A 53 -3.13 -11.36 -7.10
N ALA A 54 -3.34 -11.14 -8.39
CA ALA A 54 -3.56 -12.24 -9.30
C ALA A 54 -2.28 -13.06 -9.46
N ALA A 55 -2.43 -14.39 -9.55
CA ALA A 55 -1.31 -15.29 -9.78
C ALA A 55 -0.57 -14.93 -11.09
N PRO A 56 0.75 -15.18 -11.18
CA PRO A 56 1.53 -14.91 -12.37
C PRO A 56 0.92 -15.55 -13.61
N LYS A 57 0.93 -14.82 -14.72
CA LYS A 57 0.39 -15.31 -15.98
C LYS A 57 1.22 -16.51 -16.46
N LYS A 58 0.57 -17.65 -16.71
CA LYS A 58 1.23 -18.82 -17.33
C LYS A 58 1.65 -18.47 -18.77
N ILE A 59 2.88 -18.85 -19.13
CA ILE A 59 3.43 -18.70 -20.48
C ILE A 59 2.48 -19.36 -21.48
N GLY A 60 2.15 -18.65 -22.58
CA GLY A 60 1.27 -19.15 -23.63
C GLY A 60 -0.24 -18.92 -23.43
N LYS A 61 -0.69 -18.45 -22.26
CA LYS A 61 -2.11 -18.10 -22.05
C LYS A 61 -2.45 -16.79 -22.78
N VAL A 62 -3.41 -16.81 -23.70
CA VAL A 62 -3.89 -15.62 -24.40
C VAL A 62 -4.85 -14.83 -23.50
N GLY A 63 -4.79 -13.49 -23.53
CA GLY A 63 -5.63 -12.61 -22.71
C GLY A 63 -4.98 -12.10 -21.40
N SER A 64 -5.59 -11.09 -20.78
CA SER A 64 -5.12 -10.53 -19.50
C SER A 64 -5.50 -11.44 -18.33
N THR A 65 -4.67 -11.47 -17.29
CA THR A 65 -5.06 -12.07 -16.01
C THR A 65 -6.21 -11.26 -15.40
N PRO A 66 -7.23 -11.89 -14.78
CA PRO A 66 -8.28 -11.17 -14.07
C PRO A 66 -7.70 -10.27 -12.96
N THR A 67 -8.12 -9.01 -12.90
CA THR A 67 -7.71 -8.07 -11.84
C THR A 67 -8.46 -8.31 -10.53
N LYS A 68 -9.69 -8.83 -10.61
CA LYS A 68 -10.52 -9.15 -9.43
C LYS A 68 -10.51 -10.66 -9.24
N VAL A 69 -9.66 -11.14 -8.33
CA VAL A 69 -9.62 -12.55 -7.93
C VAL A 69 -10.45 -12.74 -6.66
N ARG A 70 -9.84 -13.02 -5.52
CA ARG A 70 -10.53 -13.12 -4.23
C ARG A 70 -10.60 -11.74 -3.60
N ARG A 71 -11.79 -11.34 -3.15
CA ARG A 71 -11.97 -10.13 -2.35
C ARG A 71 -11.41 -10.38 -0.95
N LEU A 72 -10.58 -9.48 -0.46
CA LEU A 72 -10.08 -9.48 0.90
C LEU A 72 -11.13 -8.90 1.87
N LEU A 73 -10.95 -9.16 3.16
CA LEU A 73 -11.71 -8.45 4.20
C LEU A 73 -11.51 -6.93 4.03
N THR A 74 -12.54 -6.16 4.38
CA THR A 74 -12.40 -4.70 4.46
C THR A 74 -11.42 -4.37 5.59
N LEU A 75 -10.77 -3.21 5.51
CA LEU A 75 -9.89 -2.79 6.60
C LEU A 75 -10.67 -2.58 7.90
N GLN A 76 -11.95 -2.19 7.81
CA GLN A 76 -12.83 -2.15 8.98
C GLN A 76 -12.98 -3.53 9.63
N ALA A 77 -13.25 -4.58 8.84
CA ALA A 77 -13.37 -5.93 9.37
C ALA A 77 -12.03 -6.44 9.94
N ASN A 78 -10.90 -6.08 9.34
CA ASN A 78 -9.58 -6.39 9.88
C ASN A 78 -9.34 -5.78 11.27
N LEU A 79 -9.89 -4.61 11.58
CA LEU A 79 -9.77 -3.99 12.92
C LEU A 79 -10.53 -4.77 13.99
N GLU A 80 -11.55 -5.54 13.59
CA GLU A 80 -12.40 -6.34 14.49
C GLU A 80 -11.97 -7.82 14.52
N ASP A 81 -10.97 -8.20 13.73
CA ASP A 81 -10.51 -9.59 13.61
C ASP A 81 -9.39 -9.90 14.62
N ASP A 82 -9.74 -10.67 15.66
CA ASP A 82 -8.84 -11.11 16.71
C ASP A 82 -7.67 -11.99 16.21
N SER A 83 -7.75 -12.51 14.97
CA SER A 83 -6.66 -13.27 14.36
C SER A 83 -5.54 -12.38 13.79
N ILE A 84 -5.76 -11.07 13.67
CA ILE A 84 -4.71 -10.15 13.20
C ILE A 84 -3.73 -9.83 14.32
N HIS A 85 -2.48 -10.19 14.08
CA HIS A 85 -1.38 -9.83 14.97
C HIS A 85 -0.88 -8.42 14.67
N TRP A 86 -1.18 -7.50 15.57
CA TRP A 86 -0.70 -6.12 15.52
C TRP A 86 0.71 -6.01 16.09
N GLN A 87 1.61 -5.40 15.32
CA GLN A 87 2.94 -5.02 15.80
C GLN A 87 2.88 -3.61 16.38
N GLN A 88 3.36 -3.46 17.61
CA GLN A 88 3.50 -2.15 18.26
C GLN A 88 4.79 -1.47 17.78
N VAL A 89 4.68 -0.22 17.35
CA VAL A 89 5.81 0.64 16.99
C VAL A 89 5.79 1.86 17.89
N HIS A 90 6.86 2.03 18.67
CA HIS A 90 6.99 3.14 19.60
C HIS A 90 7.78 4.29 18.97
N HIS A 91 7.25 5.50 19.08
CA HIS A 91 7.86 6.73 18.60
C HIS A 91 8.13 7.69 19.76
N GLY A 92 9.41 7.98 19.99
CA GLY A 92 9.85 8.84 21.10
C GLY A 92 9.52 10.33 20.91
N CYS A 93 9.26 10.80 19.68
CA CYS A 93 8.83 12.16 19.41
C CYS A 93 7.91 12.19 18.18
N TRP A 94 6.60 12.26 18.43
CA TRP A 94 5.58 12.32 17.40
C TRP A 94 4.81 13.63 17.52
N TYR A 95 5.09 14.59 16.63
CA TYR A 95 4.48 15.93 16.64
C TYR A 95 4.48 16.60 18.02
N GLY A 96 5.61 16.57 18.72
CA GLY A 96 5.75 17.19 20.05
C GLY A 96 5.15 16.40 21.21
N ARG A 97 4.54 15.22 20.96
CA ARG A 97 4.27 14.23 22.01
C ARG A 97 5.47 13.31 22.21
N THR A 98 5.76 13.04 23.47
CA THR A 98 6.59 11.92 23.91
C THR A 98 5.72 10.67 24.03
N ASP A 99 6.22 9.53 23.58
CA ASP A 99 5.60 8.19 23.71
C ASP A 99 4.30 7.96 22.94
N CYS A 100 4.36 8.09 21.62
CA CYS A 100 3.27 7.63 20.75
C CYS A 100 3.52 6.16 20.35
N THR A 101 2.55 5.30 20.65
CA THR A 101 2.54 3.92 20.16
C THR A 101 1.57 3.80 18.99
N VAL A 102 2.02 3.19 17.90
CA VAL A 102 1.23 2.93 16.70
C VAL A 102 1.19 1.43 16.45
N GLU A 103 0.00 0.91 16.16
CA GLU A 103 -0.20 -0.48 15.76
C GLU A 103 -0.13 -0.61 14.24
N VAL A 104 0.66 -1.58 13.77
CA VAL A 104 0.81 -1.85 12.34
C VAL A 104 0.64 -3.33 12.05
N CYS A 105 -0.01 -3.62 10.93
CA CYS A 105 -0.03 -4.95 10.31
C CYS A 105 0.27 -4.77 8.82
N THR A 106 0.87 -5.77 8.18
CA THR A 106 1.24 -5.71 6.76
C THR A 106 0.54 -6.79 5.96
N SER A 107 0.00 -6.43 4.80
CA SER A 107 -0.55 -7.35 3.82
C SER A 107 -0.43 -6.76 2.42
N THR A 108 -0.75 -7.53 1.38
CA THR A 108 -0.69 -7.10 -0.03
C THR A 108 -2.07 -7.19 -0.67
N ALA A 109 -2.47 -6.14 -1.40
CA ALA A 109 -3.74 -6.08 -2.12
C ALA A 109 -3.63 -5.33 -3.46
N VAL A 110 -4.59 -5.54 -4.36
CA VAL A 110 -4.74 -4.86 -5.66
C VAL A 110 -6.15 -4.34 -5.90
#